data_AF-A0A2U3K0X9-F1
#
_entry.id   AF-A0A2U3K0X9-F1
#
_cell.length_a   1.000
_cell.length_b   1.000
_cell.length_c   1.000
_cell.angle_alpha   90.00
_cell.angle_beta   90.00
_cell.angle_gamma   90.00
#
_symmetry.space_group_name_H-M   'P 1'
#
loop_
_entity.id
_entity.type
_entity.pdbx_description
1 polymer ?
#
loop_
_entity_poly.entity_id
_entity_poly.type
_entity_poly.pdbx_seq_one_letter_code
_entity_poly.pdbx_strand_id
1 'polypeptide(L)'
;MRICLLITAAVAFCGGLLAQTSGEDAADKRALDAVCGACHSVSLVAGLRSEPEWMETVEQMVGLGARGSDEQFDRLVRFLLRNLTKVNVNTAAASQIAPVLDISGAVAAAVVKRRTEIGKFQSLDELKKIPGVNGDKLEARKDRIVF
;
A
#
# COMPACT_ATOMS: atom_id res chain seq x y z
N MET A 1 20.87 -36.50 44.17
CA MET A 1 19.89 -35.39 44.33
C MET A 1 20.20 -34.37 43.25
N ARG A 2 19.38 -34.27 42.20
CA ARG A 2 18.43 -33.16 41.94
C ARG A 2 19.19 -31.86 41.60
N ILE A 3 19.05 -31.18 40.46
CA ILE A 3 17.97 -31.04 39.47
C ILE A 3 18.56 -30.37 38.20
N CYS A 4 17.98 -30.75 37.06
CA CYS A 4 18.10 -30.18 35.72
C CYS A 4 17.53 -28.75 35.64
N LEU A 5 18.14 -27.84 34.88
CA LEU A 5 17.36 -26.83 34.14
C LEU A 5 18.10 -26.35 32.89
N LEU A 6 17.70 -26.91 31.75
CA LEU A 6 17.95 -26.36 30.42
C LEU A 6 17.11 -25.09 30.27
N ILE A 7 17.75 -23.95 30.04
CA ILE A 7 17.06 -22.73 29.60
C ILE A 7 17.05 -22.75 28.07
N THR A 8 16.01 -23.34 27.50
CA THR A 8 15.64 -23.10 26.11
C THR A 8 14.99 -21.73 26.02
N ALA A 9 15.73 -20.75 25.49
CA ALA A 9 15.14 -19.48 25.08
C ALA A 9 14.29 -19.72 23.82
N ALA A 10 13.01 -20.03 24.01
CA ALA A 10 12.02 -19.94 22.95
C ALA A 10 11.72 -18.45 22.70
N VAL A 11 12.31 -17.88 21.64
CA VAL A 11 11.88 -16.57 21.15
C VAL A 11 10.49 -16.75 20.54
N ALA A 12 9.47 -16.45 21.33
CA ALA A 12 8.10 -16.36 20.87
C ALA A 12 7.95 -15.14 19.96
N PHE A 13 8.00 -15.35 18.63
CA PHE A 13 7.54 -14.34 17.68
C PHE A 13 6.00 -14.38 17.64
N CYS A 14 5.39 -13.72 18.61
CA CYS A 14 3.94 -13.60 18.72
C CYS A 14 3.44 -12.40 17.91
N GLY A 15 2.72 -12.66 16.81
CA GLY A 15 1.51 -11.92 16.42
C GLY A 15 1.59 -10.45 15.98
N GLY A 16 2.65 -9.99 15.32
CA GLY A 16 2.84 -8.55 15.01
C GLY A 16 2.24 -7.99 13.70
N LEU A 17 1.73 -8.79 12.77
CA LEU A 17 1.53 -8.28 11.40
C LEU A 17 0.29 -7.38 11.21
N LEU A 18 -0.75 -7.54 12.03
CA LEU A 18 -2.00 -6.75 11.90
C LEU A 18 -1.97 -5.41 12.65
N ALA A 19 -1.14 -5.29 13.70
CA ALA A 19 -1.02 -4.06 14.49
C ALA A 19 -0.07 -3.04 13.84
N GLN A 20 0.88 -3.50 13.01
CA GLN A 20 1.82 -2.64 12.32
C GLN A 20 1.14 -1.82 11.21
N THR A 21 0.26 -2.42 10.41
CA THR A 21 -0.37 -1.73 9.27
C THR A 21 -1.34 -0.61 9.69
N SER A 22 -2.11 -0.81 10.77
CA SER A 22 -3.06 0.19 11.26
C SER A 22 -2.37 1.38 11.94
N GLY A 23 -1.28 1.13 12.67
CA GLY A 23 -0.44 2.18 13.26
C GLY A 23 0.28 3.02 12.20
N GLU A 24 0.80 2.36 11.16
CA GLU A 24 1.42 3.02 10.01
C GLU A 24 0.41 3.85 9.23
N ASP A 25 -0.77 3.32 8.90
CA ASP A 25 -1.80 4.08 8.19
C ASP A 25 -2.28 5.31 8.98
N ALA A 26 -2.35 5.23 10.32
CA ALA A 26 -2.67 6.38 11.15
C ALA A 26 -1.55 7.44 11.15
N ALA A 27 -0.28 7.03 11.17
CA ALA A 27 0.85 7.95 11.06
C ALA A 27 0.90 8.62 9.68
N ASP A 28 0.63 7.85 8.63
CA ASP A 28 0.68 8.32 7.27
C ASP A 28 -0.50 9.24 6.95
N LYS A 29 -1.67 8.98 7.53
CA LYS A 29 -2.79 9.92 7.52
C LYS A 29 -2.45 11.24 8.22
N ARG A 30 -1.75 11.21 9.36
CA ARG A 30 -1.31 12.45 10.04
C ARG A 30 -0.35 13.26 9.16
N ALA A 31 0.50 12.60 8.39
CA ALA A 31 1.37 13.28 7.42
C ALA A 31 0.56 13.93 6.30
N LEU A 32 -0.46 13.25 5.77
CA LEU A 32 -1.41 13.85 4.82
C LEU A 32 -2.08 15.10 5.39
N ASP A 33 -2.61 15.01 6.61
CA ASP A 33 -3.29 16.13 7.27
C ASP A 33 -2.31 17.29 7.55
N ALA A 34 -1.06 16.99 7.91
CA ALA A 34 -0.05 18.01 8.17
C ALA A 34 0.41 18.74 6.91
N VAL A 35 0.61 18.04 5.78
CA VAL A 35 1.14 18.63 4.54
C VAL A 35 0.02 19.23 3.68
N CYS A 36 -1.03 18.45 3.41
CA CYS A 36 -2.13 18.88 2.53
C CYS A 36 -3.22 19.63 3.28
N GLY A 37 -3.37 19.41 4.59
CA GLY A 37 -4.37 20.07 5.43
C GLY A 37 -3.97 21.46 5.95
N ALA A 38 -2.73 21.88 5.71
CA ALA A 38 -2.20 23.15 6.24
C ALA A 38 -2.91 24.40 5.71
N CYS A 39 -3.48 24.33 4.50
CA CYS A 39 -4.14 25.47 3.85
C CYS A 39 -5.65 25.26 3.62
N HIS A 40 -6.09 24.03 3.36
CA HIS A 40 -7.49 23.69 3.11
C HIS A 40 -7.80 22.26 3.57
N SER A 41 -9.09 21.91 3.65
CA SER A 41 -9.50 20.54 3.97
C SER A 41 -8.96 19.54 2.94
N VAL A 42 -8.51 18.38 3.43
CA VAL A 42 -8.12 17.23 2.60
C VAL A 42 -9.31 16.49 1.99
N SER A 43 -10.55 16.92 2.25
CA SER A 43 -11.73 16.34 1.59
C SER A 43 -11.75 16.53 0.07
N LEU A 44 -11.01 17.52 -0.45
CA LEU A 44 -10.83 17.73 -1.89
C LEU A 44 -10.08 16.57 -2.58
N VAL A 45 -9.34 15.75 -1.80
CA VAL A 45 -8.57 14.61 -2.31
C VAL A 45 -9.29 13.26 -2.19
N ALA A 46 -10.62 13.23 -1.98
CA ALA A 46 -11.38 12.00 -1.71
C ALA A 46 -11.50 10.97 -2.86
N GLY A 47 -11.15 11.32 -4.10
CA GLY A 47 -11.30 10.45 -5.28
C GLY A 47 -10.10 9.54 -5.58
N LEU A 48 -10.36 8.34 -6.12
CA LEU A 48 -9.32 7.44 -6.62
C LEU A 48 -8.64 8.00 -7.88
N ARG A 49 -7.33 8.12 -7.84
CA ARG A 49 -6.47 8.54 -8.98
C ARG A 49 -5.40 7.50 -9.25
N SER A 50 -4.72 7.60 -10.38
CA SER A 50 -3.48 6.86 -10.64
C SER A 50 -2.31 7.48 -9.86
N GLU A 51 -1.24 6.71 -9.67
CA GLU A 51 -0.02 7.20 -9.03
C GLU A 51 0.57 8.44 -9.74
N PRO A 52 0.69 8.51 -11.07
CA PRO A 52 1.18 9.71 -11.75
C PRO A 52 0.34 10.95 -11.46
N GLU A 53 -0.99 10.84 -11.48
CA GLU A 53 -1.89 11.95 -11.14
C GLU A 53 -1.70 12.43 -9.69
N TRP A 54 -1.38 11.52 -8.76
CA TRP A 54 -1.02 11.90 -7.39
C TRP A 54 0.30 12.64 -7.31
N MET A 55 1.32 12.18 -8.05
CA MET A 55 2.62 12.86 -8.06
C MET A 55 2.49 14.28 -8.61
N GLU A 56 1.71 14.47 -9.67
CA GLU A 56 1.38 15.79 -10.22
C GLU A 56 0.66 16.66 -9.18
N THR A 57 -0.33 16.09 -8.47
CA THR A 57 -1.06 16.83 -7.42
C THR A 57 -0.11 17.26 -6.29
N VAL A 58 0.76 16.37 -5.82
CA VAL A 58 1.72 16.68 -4.75
C VAL A 58 2.70 17.77 -5.20
N GLU A 59 3.25 17.65 -6.41
CA GLU A 59 4.14 18.66 -7.00
C GLU A 59 3.45 20.02 -7.12
N GLN A 60 2.21 20.04 -7.63
CA GLN A 60 1.42 21.26 -7.73
C GLN A 60 1.22 21.92 -6.35
N MET A 61 0.88 21.14 -5.32
CA MET A 61 0.69 21.68 -3.97
C MET A 61 1.99 22.22 -3.38
N VAL A 62 3.13 21.56 -3.62
CA VAL A 62 4.46 22.07 -3.22
C VAL A 62 4.78 23.39 -3.91
N GLY A 63 4.48 23.50 -5.21
CA GLY A 63 4.62 24.73 -5.99
C GLY A 63 3.75 25.89 -5.48
N LEU A 64 2.57 25.57 -4.96
CA LEU A 64 1.65 26.54 -4.33
C LEU A 64 1.99 26.86 -2.87
N GLY A 65 3.04 26.25 -2.31
CA GLY A 65 3.55 26.58 -0.98
C GLY A 65 3.29 25.55 0.11
N ALA A 66 2.80 24.35 -0.22
CA ALA A 66 2.82 23.24 0.73
C ALA A 66 4.27 22.93 1.16
N ARG A 67 4.44 22.63 2.45
CA ARG A 67 5.74 22.34 3.07
C ARG A 67 5.62 21.12 3.98
N GLY A 68 6.72 20.39 4.11
CA GLY A 68 6.86 19.22 4.97
C GLY A 68 8.30 18.74 4.99
N SER A 69 8.67 17.89 5.94
CA SER A 69 9.93 17.15 5.88
C SER A 69 9.86 16.00 4.88
N ASP A 70 11.01 15.49 4.44
CA ASP A 70 11.10 14.33 3.55
C ASP A 70 10.31 13.14 4.10
N GLU A 71 10.44 12.87 5.40
CA GLU A 71 9.66 11.83 6.11
C GLU A 71 8.14 12.08 6.03
N GLN A 72 7.69 13.33 6.12
CA GLN A 72 6.26 13.64 5.96
C GLN A 72 5.79 13.42 4.52
N PHE A 73 6.59 13.79 3.53
CA PHE A 73 6.27 13.53 2.13
C PHE A 73 6.23 12.03 1.81
N ASP A 74 7.20 11.26 2.29
CA ASP A 74 7.24 9.81 2.12
C ASP A 74 6.00 9.13 2.70
N ARG A 75 5.60 9.56 3.91
CA ARG A 75 4.39 9.06 4.57
C ARG A 75 3.11 9.49 3.86
N LEU A 76 3.03 10.75 3.45
CA LEU A 76 1.91 11.27 2.65
C LEU A 76 1.74 10.45 1.36
N VAL A 77 2.80 10.28 0.57
CA VAL A 77 2.76 9.54 -0.68
C VAL A 77 2.35 8.09 -0.42
N ARG A 78 2.90 7.46 0.62
CA ARG A 78 2.50 6.12 1.03
C ARG A 78 1.01 6.02 1.34
N PHE A 79 0.45 7.00 2.05
CA PHE A 79 -0.99 7.06 2.30
C PHE A 79 -1.79 7.17 0.99
N LEU A 80 -1.41 8.08 0.09
CA LEU A 80 -2.09 8.28 -1.21
C LEU A 80 -2.09 6.98 -2.04
N LEU A 81 -0.94 6.31 -2.13
CA LEU A 81 -0.80 5.05 -2.88
C LEU A 81 -1.62 3.91 -2.28
N ARG A 82 -1.62 3.75 -0.96
CA ARG A 82 -2.38 2.67 -0.32
C ARG A 82 -3.89 2.94 -0.26
N ASN A 83 -4.29 4.18 -0.07
CA ASN A 83 -5.66 4.52 0.34
C ASN A 83 -6.45 5.30 -0.69
N LEU A 84 -5.81 5.96 -1.66
CA LEU A 84 -6.51 6.81 -2.63
C LEU A 84 -6.07 6.56 -4.08
N THR A 85 -5.37 5.45 -4.34
CA THR A 85 -4.88 5.11 -5.67
C THR A 85 -5.60 3.90 -6.26
N LYS A 86 -5.79 3.93 -7.58
CA LYS A 86 -6.18 2.81 -8.44
C LYS A 86 -5.02 2.43 -9.37
N VAL A 87 -4.93 1.16 -9.74
CA VAL A 87 -3.83 0.60 -10.52
C VAL A 87 -4.35 -0.30 -11.63
N ASN A 88 -3.78 -0.17 -12.83
CA ASN A 88 -4.02 -1.14 -13.89
C ASN A 88 -3.09 -2.34 -13.72
N VAL A 89 -3.63 -3.50 -13.31
CA VAL A 89 -2.83 -4.70 -13.03
C VAL A 89 -2.24 -5.36 -14.27
N ASN A 90 -2.70 -4.98 -15.46
CA ASN A 90 -2.22 -5.50 -16.74
C ASN A 90 -1.08 -4.67 -17.34
N THR A 91 -0.85 -3.44 -16.87
CA THR A 91 0.20 -2.57 -17.41
C THR A 91 1.18 -2.04 -16.35
N ALA A 92 0.74 -1.80 -15.11
CA ALA A 92 1.57 -1.18 -14.08
C ALA A 92 2.76 -2.05 -13.66
N ALA A 93 3.85 -1.43 -13.21
CA ALA A 93 5.00 -2.16 -12.66
C ALA A 93 4.68 -2.76 -11.27
N ALA A 94 5.45 -3.77 -10.86
CA ALA A 94 5.26 -4.42 -9.56
C ALA A 94 5.34 -3.43 -8.37
N SER A 95 6.23 -2.44 -8.46
CA SER A 95 6.38 -1.36 -7.46
C SER A 95 5.12 -0.50 -7.30
N GLN A 96 4.30 -0.38 -8.35
CA GLN A 96 3.07 0.40 -8.34
C GLN A 96 1.88 -0.44 -7.87
N ILE A 97 1.91 -1.76 -8.14
CA ILE A 97 0.87 -2.71 -7.72
C ILE A 97 0.94 -2.97 -6.21
N ALA A 98 2.14 -3.18 -5.68
CA ALA A 98 2.37 -3.58 -4.29
C ALA A 98 1.67 -2.67 -3.25
N PRO A 99 1.87 -1.32 -3.25
CA PRO A 99 1.24 -0.45 -2.27
C PRO A 99 -0.28 -0.40 -2.46
N VAL A 100 -0.78 -0.35 -3.70
CA VAL A 100 -2.22 -0.19 -3.98
C VAL A 100 -3.02 -1.41 -3.50
N LEU A 101 -2.45 -2.62 -3.66
CA LEU A 101 -3.10 -3.87 -3.27
C LEU A 101 -2.73 -4.34 -1.85
N ASP A 102 -1.84 -3.63 -1.15
CA ASP A 102 -1.31 -4.01 0.16
C ASP A 102 -0.74 -5.44 0.17
N ILE A 103 0.13 -5.70 -0.81
CA ILE A 103 0.84 -6.97 -0.99
C ILE A 103 2.35 -6.72 -1.02
N SER A 104 3.14 -7.76 -0.73
CA SER A 104 4.59 -7.64 -0.80
C SER A 104 5.08 -7.44 -2.25
N GLY A 105 6.25 -6.83 -2.40
CA GLY A 105 6.89 -6.68 -3.72
C GLY A 105 7.10 -8.01 -4.45
N ALA A 106 7.35 -9.10 -3.71
CA ALA A 106 7.47 -10.44 -4.29
C ALA A 106 6.15 -10.96 -4.87
N VAL A 107 5.02 -10.73 -4.18
CA VAL A 107 3.69 -11.11 -4.68
C VAL A 107 3.30 -10.21 -5.87
N ALA A 108 3.61 -8.92 -5.82
CA ALA A 108 3.37 -8.02 -6.96
C ALA A 108 4.23 -8.41 -8.19
N ALA A 109 5.47 -8.87 -7.99
CA ALA A 109 6.29 -9.41 -9.07
C ALA A 109 5.68 -10.71 -9.64
N ALA A 110 5.06 -11.55 -8.81
CA ALA A 110 4.31 -12.72 -9.26
C ALA A 110 3.07 -12.33 -10.09
N VAL A 111 2.38 -11.23 -9.75
CA VAL A 111 1.30 -10.66 -10.59
C VAL A 111 1.81 -10.32 -11.98
N VAL A 112 2.91 -9.57 -12.06
CA VAL A 112 3.52 -9.16 -13.34
C VAL A 112 3.99 -10.38 -14.14
N LYS A 113 4.67 -11.34 -13.49
CA LYS A 113 5.09 -12.58 -14.14
C LYS A 113 3.89 -13.33 -14.71
N ARG A 114 2.82 -13.47 -13.92
CA ARG A 114 1.64 -14.23 -14.32
C ARG A 114 0.94 -13.62 -15.53
N ARG A 115 0.76 -12.30 -15.60
CA ARG A 115 0.19 -11.65 -16.80
C ARG A 115 1.07 -11.80 -18.05
N THR A 116 2.39 -11.93 -17.87
CA THR A 116 3.28 -12.22 -19.01
C THR A 116 3.07 -13.64 -19.55
N GLU A 117 2.70 -14.60 -18.70
CA GLU A 117 2.47 -15.99 -19.10
C GLU A 117 1.08 -16.24 -19.70
N ILE A 118 0.03 -15.60 -19.17
CA ILE A 118 -1.36 -15.87 -19.57
C ILE A 118 -1.98 -14.77 -20.43
N GLY A 119 -1.29 -13.64 -20.60
CA GLY A 119 -1.87 -12.42 -21.12
C GLY A 119 -2.58 -11.60 -20.04
N LYS A 120 -3.56 -10.80 -20.44
CA LYS A 120 -4.25 -9.87 -19.53
C LYS A 120 -5.18 -10.60 -18.56
N PHE A 121 -5.09 -10.26 -17.28
CA PHE A 121 -6.13 -10.58 -16.32
C PHE A 121 -7.46 -9.97 -16.76
N GLN A 122 -8.54 -10.73 -16.62
CA GLN A 122 -9.91 -10.29 -16.93
C GLN A 122 -10.77 -10.11 -15.68
N SER A 123 -10.33 -10.64 -14.54
CA SER A 123 -11.14 -10.62 -13.32
C SER A 123 -10.30 -10.67 -12.04
N LEU A 124 -10.96 -10.28 -10.95
CA LEU A 124 -10.40 -10.38 -9.61
C LEU A 124 -10.08 -11.83 -9.23
N ASP A 125 -10.89 -12.79 -9.68
CA ASP A 125 -10.73 -14.21 -9.37
C ASP A 125 -9.44 -14.79 -9.97
N GLU A 126 -8.96 -14.24 -11.08
CA GLU A 126 -7.66 -14.64 -11.63
C GLU A 126 -6.50 -14.12 -10.78
N LEU A 127 -6.62 -12.91 -10.24
CA LEU A 127 -5.64 -12.37 -9.30
C LEU A 127 -5.61 -13.16 -7.99
N LYS A 128 -6.78 -13.59 -7.47
CA LYS A 128 -6.89 -14.41 -6.25
C LYS A 128 -6.20 -15.77 -6.36
N LYS A 129 -5.93 -16.27 -7.57
CA LYS A 129 -5.19 -17.52 -7.80
C LYS A 129 -3.68 -17.39 -7.63
N ILE A 130 -3.15 -16.17 -7.49
CA ILE A 130 -1.72 -15.94 -7.35
C ILE A 130 -1.28 -16.27 -5.91
N PRO A 131 -0.29 -17.16 -5.70
CA PRO A 131 0.21 -17.48 -4.37
C PRO A 131 0.64 -16.24 -3.59
N GLY A 132 0.18 -16.13 -2.34
CA GLY A 132 0.47 -14.99 -1.46
C GLY A 132 -0.51 -13.83 -1.58
N VAL A 133 -1.46 -13.86 -2.52
CA VAL A 133 -2.59 -12.92 -2.54
C VAL A 133 -3.64 -13.37 -1.51
N ASN A 134 -4.00 -12.48 -0.60
CA ASN A 134 -5.13 -12.68 0.29
C ASN A 134 -6.42 -12.22 -0.40
N GLY A 135 -7.36 -13.13 -0.64
CA GLY A 135 -8.58 -12.85 -1.37
C GLY A 135 -9.49 -11.80 -0.73
N ASP A 136 -9.60 -11.80 0.60
CA ASP A 136 -10.44 -10.85 1.34
C ASP A 136 -9.86 -9.43 1.30
N LYS A 137 -8.53 -9.31 1.49
CA LYS A 137 -7.83 -8.03 1.34
C LYS A 137 -7.98 -7.47 -0.08
N LEU A 138 -7.90 -8.34 -1.08
CA LEU A 138 -8.04 -7.94 -2.47
C LEU A 138 -9.48 -7.51 -2.79
N GLU A 139 -10.48 -8.21 -2.27
CA GLU A 139 -11.90 -7.85 -2.41
C GLU A 139 -12.20 -6.48 -1.81
N ALA A 140 -11.66 -6.18 -0.62
CA ALA A 140 -11.78 -4.87 0.01
C ALA A 140 -11.15 -3.72 -0.81
N ARG A 141 -10.34 -4.06 -1.82
CA ARG A 141 -9.62 -3.11 -2.68
C ARG A 141 -10.08 -3.16 -4.14
N LYS A 142 -11.17 -3.87 -4.46
CA LYS A 142 -11.59 -4.13 -5.85
C LYS A 142 -11.82 -2.88 -6.71
N ASP A 143 -12.35 -1.81 -6.13
CA ASP A 143 -12.61 -0.55 -6.85
C ASP A 143 -11.32 0.18 -7.26
N ARG A 144 -10.17 -0.26 -6.74
CA ARG A 144 -8.83 0.23 -7.08
C ARG A 144 -8.21 -0.54 -8.24
N ILE A 145 -8.81 -1.64 -8.69
CA ILE A 145 -8.22 -2.53 -9.69
C ILE A 145 -8.83 -2.23 -11.05
N VAL A 146 -7.97 -1.90 -12.00
CA VAL A 146 -8.32 -1.73 -13.41
C VAL A 146 -7.68 -2.86 -14.21
N PHE A 147 -8.41 -3.42 -15.17
CA PHE A 147 -7.95 -4.45 -16.10
C PHE A 147 -7.64 -3.83 -17.47
#